data_AF-L5N0Z0-F1
#
_entry.id   AF-L5N0Z0-F1
#
_cell.length_a   1.000
_cell.length_b   1.000
_cell.length_c   1.000
_cell.angle_alpha   90.00
_cell.angle_beta   90.00
_cell.angle_gamma   90.00
#
_symmetry.space_group_name_H-M   'P 1'
#
loop_
_entity.id
_entity.type
_entity.pdbx_description
1 polymer ?
#
loop_
_entity_poly.entity_id
_entity_poly.type
_entity_poly.pdbx_seq_one_letter_code
_entity_poly.pdbx_strand_id
1 'polypeptide(L)'
;MNIDTDSLVTFLITWGIPTFMVVRTYLKMDSDDRNSAKKDFKSAHFVFTIGSLVIGYFFASIGNLLTLNIIKLPGIFLMIIAGITITVDMWRKNKAKSMLTPILIAVAIFFLIKP
;
A
#
# COMPACT_ATOMS: atom_id res chain seq x y z
N MET A 1 21.66 0.47 -14.60
CA MET A 1 20.50 -0.24 -14.04
C MET A 1 19.74 -0.82 -15.22
N ASN A 2 19.66 -2.14 -15.34
CA ASN A 2 18.96 -2.80 -16.44
C ASN A 2 17.52 -3.06 -15.97
N ILE A 3 16.57 -2.23 -16.40
CA ILE A 3 15.17 -2.38 -15.99
C ILE A 3 14.50 -3.33 -16.98
N ASP A 4 13.94 -4.41 -16.45
CA ASP A 4 13.10 -5.31 -17.24
C ASP A 4 11.82 -4.59 -17.68
N THR A 5 11.55 -4.62 -18.99
CA THR A 5 10.44 -3.85 -19.59
C THR A 5 9.09 -4.38 -19.14
N ASP A 6 8.95 -5.69 -19.00
CA ASP A 6 7.70 -6.32 -18.56
C ASP A 6 7.38 -5.96 -17.11
N SER A 7 8.40 -5.96 -16.24
CA SER A 7 8.31 -5.50 -14.85
C SER A 7 7.96 -4.01 -14.75
N LEU A 8 8.52 -3.17 -15.64
CA LEU A 8 8.18 -1.75 -15.71
C LEU A 8 6.73 -1.53 -16.13
N VAL A 9 6.27 -2.22 -17.18
CA VAL A 9 4.88 -2.13 -17.64
C VAL A 9 3.93 -2.59 -16.54
N THR A 10 4.24 -3.71 -15.88
CA THR A 10 3.45 -4.22 -14.75
C THR A 10 3.38 -3.19 -13.63
N PHE A 11 4.51 -2.59 -13.24
CA PHE A 11 4.55 -1.54 -12.22
C PHE A 11 3.67 -0.33 -12.59
N LEU A 12 3.76 0.14 -13.84
CA LEU A 12 2.97 1.27 -14.33
C LEU A 12 1.47 0.96 -14.37
N ILE A 13 1.07 -0.26 -14.68
CA ILE A 13 -0.34 -0.67 -14.64
C ILE A 13 -0.83 -0.74 -13.19
N THR A 14 -0.09 -1.44 -12.31
CA THR A 14 -0.44 -1.63 -10.91
C THR A 14 -0.56 -0.31 -10.16
N TRP A 15 0.30 0.66 -10.43
CA TRP A 15 0.32 1.94 -9.71
C TRP A 15 -0.30 3.10 -10.48
N GLY A 16 -0.03 3.20 -11.78
CA GLY A 16 -0.49 4.31 -12.61
C GLY A 16 -2.00 4.37 -12.73
N ILE A 17 -2.67 3.23 -12.97
CA ILE A 17 -4.14 3.22 -13.13
C ILE A 17 -4.84 3.62 -11.82
N PRO A 18 -4.57 2.99 -10.65
CA PRO A 18 -5.23 3.38 -9.41
C PRO A 18 -4.92 4.81 -8.99
N THR A 19 -3.65 5.26 -9.10
CA THR A 19 -3.29 6.64 -8.79
C THR A 19 -4.05 7.63 -9.67
N PHE A 20 -4.14 7.36 -10.98
CA PHE A 20 -4.92 8.20 -11.89
C PHE A 20 -6.40 8.25 -11.51
N MET A 21 -7.01 7.11 -11.18
CA MET A 21 -8.41 7.05 -10.76
C MET A 21 -8.66 7.85 -9.48
N VAL A 22 -7.81 7.69 -8.46
CA VAL A 22 -7.93 8.41 -7.18
C VAL A 22 -7.75 9.91 -7.39
N VAL A 23 -6.70 10.33 -8.11
CA VAL A 23 -6.44 11.74 -8.40
C VAL A 23 -7.58 12.37 -9.18
N ARG A 24 -8.07 11.70 -10.24
CA ARG A 24 -9.20 12.19 -11.03
C ARG A 24 -10.46 12.38 -10.18
N THR A 25 -10.79 11.42 -9.34
CA THR A 25 -11.97 11.50 -8.46
C THR A 25 -11.80 12.63 -7.44
N TYR A 26 -10.65 12.73 -6.79
CA TYR A 26 -10.32 13.79 -5.84
C TYR A 26 -10.37 15.19 -6.48
N LEU A 27 -9.93 15.32 -7.74
CA LEU A 27 -9.99 16.57 -8.48
C LEU A 27 -11.43 16.99 -8.83
N LYS A 28 -12.35 16.03 -8.99
CA LYS A 28 -13.76 16.26 -9.30
C LYS A 28 -14.67 16.48 -8.08
N MET A 29 -14.20 16.19 -6.87
CA MET A 29 -14.93 16.47 -5.64
C MET A 29 -15.10 17.98 -5.43
N ASP A 30 -16.24 18.37 -4.86
CA ASP A 30 -16.43 19.72 -4.34
C ASP A 30 -15.55 19.98 -3.10
N SER A 31 -15.60 21.22 -2.58
CA SER A 31 -14.74 21.64 -1.48
C SER A 31 -14.97 20.88 -0.18
N ASP A 32 -16.21 20.52 0.11
CA ASP A 32 -16.60 19.92 1.39
C ASP A 32 -16.20 18.45 1.40
N ASP A 33 -16.53 17.73 0.33
CA ASP A 33 -16.12 16.34 0.11
C ASP A 33 -14.60 16.20 0.10
N ARG A 34 -13.91 17.11 -0.60
CA ARG A 34 -12.44 17.12 -0.64
C ARG A 34 -11.83 17.34 0.75
N ASN A 35 -12.39 18.23 1.55
CA ASN A 35 -11.89 18.50 2.90
C ASN A 35 -12.16 17.33 3.85
N SER A 36 -13.31 16.67 3.71
CA SER A 36 -13.62 15.43 4.44
C SER A 36 -12.61 14.33 4.10
N ALA A 37 -12.37 14.07 2.80
CA ALA A 37 -11.40 13.08 2.35
C ALA A 37 -9.97 13.36 2.85
N LYS A 38 -9.54 14.63 2.85
CA LYS A 38 -8.24 15.03 3.43
C LYS A 38 -8.17 14.72 4.92
N LYS A 39 -9.26 14.95 5.67
CA LYS A 39 -9.32 14.68 7.11
C LYS A 39 -9.20 13.18 7.38
N ASP A 40 -9.90 12.36 6.60
CA ASP A 40 -9.83 10.91 6.70
C ASP A 40 -8.42 10.39 6.37
N PHE A 41 -7.82 10.87 5.29
CA PHE A 41 -6.45 10.50 4.91
C PHE A 41 -5.38 10.95 5.92
N LYS A 42 -5.64 12.02 6.66
CA LYS A 42 -4.75 12.49 7.74
C LYS A 42 -5.02 11.81 9.07
N SER A 43 -6.08 11.02 9.20
CA SER A 43 -6.36 10.31 10.44
C SER A 43 -5.24 9.32 10.76
N ALA A 44 -4.88 9.22 12.04
CA ALA A 44 -3.85 8.26 12.46
C ALA A 44 -4.23 6.82 12.08
N HIS A 45 -5.52 6.49 12.17
CA HIS A 45 -6.04 5.19 11.75
C HIS A 45 -5.75 4.93 10.27
N PHE A 46 -6.08 5.85 9.36
CA PHE A 46 -5.77 5.69 7.94
C PHE A 46 -4.27 5.58 7.68
N VAL A 47 -3.47 6.46 8.29
CA VAL A 47 -2.00 6.52 8.09
C VAL A 47 -1.34 5.20 8.48
N PHE A 48 -1.66 4.66 9.65
CA PHE A 48 -1.04 3.40 10.12
C PHE A 48 -1.65 2.14 9.51
N THR A 49 -2.81 2.22 8.86
CA THR A 49 -3.43 1.08 8.19
C THR A 49 -3.20 1.15 6.68
N ILE A 50 -4.17 1.69 5.93
CA ILE A 50 -4.17 1.72 4.47
C ILE A 50 -3.01 2.56 3.93
N GLY A 51 -2.72 3.71 4.54
CA GLY A 51 -1.62 4.59 4.11
C GLY A 51 -0.28 3.87 4.14
N SER A 52 0.09 3.30 5.30
CA SER A 52 1.34 2.55 5.47
C SER A 52 1.40 1.32 4.58
N LEU A 53 0.28 0.61 4.39
CA LEU A 53 0.22 -0.56 3.51
C LEU A 53 0.48 -0.18 2.05
N VAL A 54 -0.23 0.82 1.53
CA VAL A 54 -0.14 1.27 0.14
C VAL A 54 1.23 1.88 -0.14
N ILE A 55 1.72 2.78 0.71
CA ILE A 55 3.05 3.40 0.56
C ILE A 55 4.16 2.37 0.72
N GLY A 56 4.02 1.44 1.68
CA GLY A 56 4.97 0.36 1.89
C GLY A 56 5.07 -0.56 0.68
N TYR A 57 3.92 -0.98 0.13
CA TYR A 57 3.87 -1.80 -1.07
C TYR A 57 4.43 -1.07 -2.29
N PHE A 58 4.20 0.24 -2.42
CA PHE A 58 4.79 1.07 -3.46
C PHE A 58 6.31 1.10 -3.38
N PHE A 59 6.87 1.38 -2.21
CA PHE A 59 8.32 1.38 -2.00
C PHE A 59 8.95 0.00 -2.20
N ALA A 60 8.28 -1.06 -1.77
CA ALA A 60 8.75 -2.42 -2.02
C ALA A 60 8.76 -2.75 -3.52
N SER A 61 7.70 -2.37 -4.24
CA SER A 61 7.55 -2.60 -5.68
C SER A 61 8.59 -1.82 -6.50
N ILE A 62 8.78 -0.53 -6.21
CA ILE A 62 9.79 0.29 -6.89
C ILE A 62 11.20 -0.17 -6.54
N GLY A 63 11.45 -0.54 -5.27
CA GLY A 63 12.72 -1.12 -4.86
C GLY A 63 13.03 -2.43 -5.59
N ASN A 64 12.01 -3.24 -5.88
CA ASN A 64 12.19 -4.45 -6.68
C ASN A 64 12.50 -4.13 -8.15
N LEU A 65 11.72 -3.22 -8.76
CA LEU A 65 11.89 -2.78 -10.15
C LEU A 65 13.29 -2.20 -10.41
N LEU A 66 13.80 -1.40 -9.47
CA LEU A 66 15.12 -0.77 -9.57
C LEU A 66 16.25 -1.65 -9.03
N THR A 67 15.93 -2.83 -8.47
CA THR A 67 16.87 -3.71 -7.77
C THR A 67 17.60 -3.03 -6.59
N LEU A 68 16.91 -2.13 -5.89
CA LEU A 68 17.42 -1.31 -4.78
C LEU A 68 16.86 -1.78 -3.43
N ASN A 69 17.64 -2.62 -2.74
CA ASN A 69 17.27 -3.12 -1.41
C ASN A 69 17.08 -2.01 -0.37
N ILE A 70 17.80 -0.89 -0.51
CA ILE A 70 17.68 0.28 0.37
C ILE A 70 16.30 0.94 0.31
N ILE A 71 15.57 0.78 -0.80
CA ILE A 71 14.18 1.26 -0.95
C ILE A 71 13.18 0.13 -0.62
N LYS A 72 13.51 -1.10 -1.01
CA LYS A 72 12.65 -2.28 -0.82
C LYS A 72 12.41 -2.60 0.66
N LEU A 73 13.46 -2.62 1.48
CA LEU A 73 13.37 -3.04 2.88
C LEU A 73 12.51 -2.09 3.73
N PRO A 74 12.66 -0.75 3.64
CA PRO A 74 11.73 0.17 4.31
C PRO A 74 10.28 -0.03 3.87
N GLY A 75 10.03 -0.31 2.59
CA GLY A 75 8.70 -0.61 2.08
C GLY A 75 8.06 -1.83 2.75
N ILE A 76 8.80 -2.93 2.85
CA ILE A 76 8.36 -4.14 3.55
C ILE A 76 8.09 -3.85 5.04
N PHE A 77 8.95 -3.08 5.69
CA PHE A 77 8.76 -2.70 7.10
C PHE A 77 7.45 -1.94 7.33
N LEU A 78 7.11 -0.99 6.45
CA LEU A 78 5.82 -0.28 6.49
C LEU A 78 4.62 -1.21 6.29
N MET A 79 4.72 -2.21 5.41
CA MET A 79 3.67 -3.22 5.22
C MET A 79 3.47 -4.07 6.48
N ILE A 80 4.56 -4.44 7.18
CA ILE A 80 4.48 -5.21 8.43
C ILE A 80 3.75 -4.41 9.51
N ILE A 81 4.11 -3.13 9.70
CA ILE A 81 3.42 -2.25 10.64
C ILE A 81 1.93 -2.19 10.32
N ALA A 82 1.58 -1.98 9.05
CA ALA A 82 0.19 -1.93 8.62
C ALA A 82 -0.56 -3.24 8.90
N GLY A 83 0.08 -4.39 8.62
CA GLY A 83 -0.50 -5.71 8.90
C GLY A 83 -0.82 -5.90 10.38
N ILE A 84 0.08 -5.50 11.27
CA ILE A 84 -0.14 -5.55 12.73
C ILE A 84 -1.29 -4.62 13.11
N THR A 85 -1.26 -3.36 12.69
CA THR A 85 -2.29 -2.38 13.06
C THR A 85 -3.69 -2.78 12.56
N ILE A 86 -3.81 -3.25 11.32
CA ILE A 86 -5.08 -3.70 10.74
C ILE A 86 -5.60 -4.94 11.50
N THR A 87 -4.71 -5.88 11.84
CA THR A 87 -5.08 -7.06 12.64
C THR A 87 -5.64 -6.63 14.00
N VAL A 88 -4.96 -5.73 14.70
CA VAL A 88 -5.41 -5.25 16.02
C VAL A 88 -6.76 -4.54 15.94
N ASP A 89 -6.97 -3.67 14.93
CA ASP A 89 -8.23 -2.96 14.73
C ASP A 89 -9.40 -3.92 14.43
N MET A 90 -9.15 -4.94 13.60
CA MET A 90 -10.17 -5.90 13.20
C MET A 90 -10.45 -6.98 14.24
N TRP A 91 -9.50 -7.30 15.13
CA TRP A 91 -9.63 -8.38 16.11
C TRP A 91 -10.87 -8.25 16.99
N ARG A 92 -11.21 -7.03 17.39
CA ARG A 92 -12.39 -6.74 18.23
C ARG A 92 -13.71 -6.84 17.47
N LYS A 93 -13.69 -6.68 16.14
CA LYS A 93 -14.90 -6.66 15.29
C LYS A 93 -15.20 -8.04 14.71
N ASN A 94 -14.17 -8.73 14.21
CA ASN A 94 -14.33 -10.04 13.59
C ASN A 94 -12.99 -10.80 13.59
N LYS A 95 -12.86 -11.79 14.48
CA LYS A 95 -11.63 -12.58 14.64
C LYS A 95 -11.19 -13.32 13.37
N ALA A 96 -12.14 -13.87 12.59
CA ALA A 96 -11.81 -14.61 11.37
C ALA A 96 -11.25 -13.68 10.28
N LYS A 97 -11.92 -12.54 10.04
CA LYS A 97 -11.41 -11.53 9.09
C LYS A 97 -10.10 -10.88 9.56
N SER A 98 -9.93 -10.76 10.87
CA SER A 98 -8.70 -10.24 11.47
C SER A 98 -7.47 -11.09 11.18
N MET A 99 -7.62 -12.41 11.03
CA MET A 99 -6.50 -13.30 10.68
C MET A 99 -6.23 -13.37 9.17
N LEU A 100 -7.25 -13.14 8.34
CA LEU A 100 -7.11 -13.19 6.88
C LEU A 100 -6.24 -12.05 6.33
N THR A 101 -6.42 -10.83 6.83
CA THR A 101 -5.65 -9.67 6.36
C THR A 101 -4.13 -9.80 6.53
N PRO A 102 -3.58 -10.18 7.71
CA PRO A 102 -2.14 -10.36 7.87
C PRO A 102 -1.60 -11.52 7.03
N ILE A 103 -2.40 -12.58 6.78
CA ILE A 103 -2.01 -13.67 5.88
C ILE A 103 -1.83 -13.15 4.45
N LEU A 104 -2.78 -12.37 3.94
CA LEU A 104 -2.68 -11.78 2.59
C LEU A 104 -1.46 -10.86 2.47
N ILE A 105 -1.18 -10.06 3.51
CA ILE A 105 0.00 -9.19 3.54
C ILE A 105 1.29 -10.02 3.57
N ALA A 106 1.35 -11.09 4.35
CA ALA A 106 2.50 -11.98 4.39
C ALA A 106 2.75 -12.66 3.03
N VAL A 107 1.70 -13.09 2.34
CA VAL A 107 1.79 -13.63 0.97
C VAL A 107 2.32 -12.58 0.00
N ALA A 108 1.82 -11.34 0.06
CA ALA A 108 2.33 -10.25 -0.77
C ALA A 108 3.81 -9.96 -0.50
N ILE A 109 4.23 -9.95 0.76
CA ILE A 109 5.65 -9.79 1.14
C ILE A 109 6.49 -10.95 0.62
N PHE A 110 5.99 -12.18 0.67
CA PHE A 110 6.70 -13.35 0.14
C PHE A 110 7.01 -13.21 -1.35
N PHE A 111 6.01 -12.79 -2.16
CA PHE A 111 6.22 -12.51 -3.59
C PHE A 111 7.13 -11.31 -3.85
N LEU A 112 7.20 -10.35 -2.93
CA LEU A 112 8.15 -9.25 -3.04
C LEU A 112 9.58 -9.69 -2.72
N ILE A 113 9.78 -10.61 -1.77
CA ILE A 113 11.12 -11.07 -1.37
C ILE A 113 11.70 -12.02 -2.40
N LYS A 114 10.88 -12.92 -2.97
CA LYS A 114 11.32 -13.89 -3.96
C LYS A 114 11.26 -13.24 -5.35
N PRO A 115 12.40 -12.87 -5.97
CA PRO A 115 12.41 -12.28 -7.30
C PRO A 115 11.91 -13.26 -8.37
#